data_AF-A0A7W1H625-F1
#
_entry.id   AF-A0A7W1H625-F1
#
_cell.length_a   1.000
_cell.length_b   1.000
_cell.length_c   1.000
_cell.angle_alpha   90.00
_cell.angle_beta   90.00
_cell.angle_gamma   90.00
#
_symmetry.space_group_name_H-M   'P 1'
#
loop_
_entity.id
_entity.type
_entity.pdbx_description
1 polymer ?
#
loop_
_entity_poly.entity_id
_entity_poly.type
_entity_poly.pdbx_seq_one_letter_code
_entity_poly.pdbx_strand_id
1 'polypeptide(L)'
;MHKAEPHTIAKIEILQSYLVAWFQIFGQSRSRRDQDLLYVDGFAGPGEYTNHPIGSPLAALTAAQHAIELTGIRWIAGDVHCAFIEPDLERYKNLEQKIGSFDKPAMIVTHAYPETFTRGLESLKKDIPQPFSSQHPLFVFIDPFGATGVPFSVVAELLKSPCSEVLINLDADGIARIFQAGESAAHEKNLNEIFAGDEWKPLFDAGDPFEVLCRKVLQLYKTKLGHRKGSIRVSI
;
A
#
# COMPACT_ATOMS: atom_id res chain seq x y z
N MET A 1 1.39 22.20 -7.85
CA MET A 1 1.59 21.51 -6.56
C MET A 1 0.28 21.59 -5.76
N HIS A 2 -0.17 20.49 -5.15
CA HIS A 2 -1.43 20.41 -4.40
C HIS A 2 -1.20 20.54 -2.89
N LYS A 3 -2.17 21.08 -2.16
CA LYS A 3 -2.17 21.12 -0.68
C LYS A 3 -2.59 19.75 -0.15
N ALA A 4 -1.78 19.16 0.73
CA ALA A 4 -2.14 18.01 1.54
C ALA A 4 -3.21 18.41 2.56
N GLU A 5 -4.26 17.62 2.65
CA GLU A 5 -5.26 17.76 3.71
C GLU A 5 -4.69 17.23 5.05
N PRO A 6 -5.18 17.69 6.21
CA PRO A 6 -4.67 17.25 7.52
C PRO A 6 -4.68 15.72 7.71
N HIS A 7 -5.67 15.02 7.14
CA HIS A 7 -5.74 13.56 7.17
C HIS A 7 -4.60 12.90 6.37
N THR A 8 -4.15 13.52 5.28
CA THR A 8 -3.02 13.05 4.47
C THR A 8 -1.72 13.11 5.28
N ILE A 9 -1.53 14.19 6.05
CA ILE A 9 -0.37 14.39 6.92
C ILE A 9 -0.35 13.32 8.03
N ALA A 10 -1.46 13.18 8.76
CA ALA A 10 -1.56 12.21 9.85
C ALA A 10 -1.28 10.77 9.37
N LYS A 11 -1.78 10.41 8.18
CA LYS A 11 -1.51 9.10 7.58
C LYS A 11 -0.02 8.89 7.27
N ILE A 12 0.67 9.90 6.75
CA ILE A 12 2.11 9.81 6.45
C ILE A 12 2.91 9.66 7.75
N GLU A 13 2.57 10.40 8.81
CA GLU A 13 3.23 10.28 10.12
C GLU A 13 3.03 8.89 10.75
N ILE A 14 1.81 8.34 10.66
CA ILE A 14 1.49 6.98 11.10
C ILE A 14 2.30 5.97 10.29
N LEU A 15 2.32 6.10 8.95
CA LEU A 15 3.09 5.23 8.07
C LEU A 15 4.59 5.27 8.42
N GLN A 16 5.17 6.46 8.57
CA GLN A 16 6.58 6.63 8.89
C GLN A 16 6.93 5.96 10.23
N SER A 17 6.15 6.24 11.27
CA SER A 17 6.33 5.65 12.60
C SER A 17 6.20 4.13 12.57
N TYR A 18 5.24 3.62 11.80
CA TYR A 18 5.06 2.19 11.59
C TYR A 18 6.27 1.56 10.90
N LEU A 19 6.75 2.18 9.82
CA LEU A 19 7.86 1.66 9.02
C LEU A 19 9.16 1.63 9.80
N VAL A 20 9.44 2.62 10.65
CA VAL A 20 10.61 2.58 11.55
C VAL A 20 10.58 1.30 12.39
N ALA A 21 9.45 1.04 13.07
CA ALA A 21 9.30 -0.16 13.88
C ALA A 21 9.38 -1.44 13.04
N TRP A 22 8.72 -1.47 11.88
CA TRP A 22 8.70 -2.61 10.97
C TRP A 22 10.11 -2.99 10.50
N PHE A 23 10.87 -2.02 9.98
CA PHE A 23 12.26 -2.23 9.53
C PHE A 23 13.16 -2.65 10.70
N GLN A 24 13.01 -2.08 11.90
CA GLN A 24 13.79 -2.49 13.07
C GLN A 24 13.50 -3.94 13.49
N ILE A 25 12.22 -4.34 13.52
CA ILE A 25 11.81 -5.68 13.94
C ILE A 25 12.37 -6.72 12.97
N PHE A 26 12.17 -6.51 11.67
CA PHE A 26 12.59 -7.48 10.66
C PHE A 26 14.09 -7.42 10.38
N GLY A 27 14.70 -6.23 10.44
CA GLY A 27 16.14 -6.02 10.29
C GLY A 27 17.00 -6.71 11.35
N GLN A 28 16.45 -6.95 12.55
CA GLN A 28 17.14 -7.63 13.66
C GLN A 28 16.70 -9.10 13.85
N SER A 29 15.79 -9.59 13.02
CA SER A 29 15.17 -10.90 13.23
C SER A 29 16.12 -12.04 12.86
N ARG A 30 16.49 -12.87 13.84
CA ARG A 30 17.42 -14.00 13.62
C ARG A 30 16.86 -15.05 12.64
N SER A 31 15.55 -15.23 12.61
CA SER A 31 14.89 -16.17 11.70
C SER A 31 14.81 -15.65 10.25
N ARG A 32 15.24 -14.41 10.01
CA ARG A 32 15.21 -13.73 8.71
C ARG A 32 16.56 -13.12 8.34
N ARG A 33 17.63 -13.68 8.91
CA ARG A 33 19.00 -13.28 8.58
C ARG A 33 19.21 -13.38 7.06
N ASP A 34 19.87 -12.38 6.50
CA ASP A 34 20.21 -12.26 5.08
C ASP A 34 18.98 -12.26 4.13
N GLN A 35 17.76 -12.13 4.66
CA GLN A 35 16.56 -11.94 3.84
C GLN A 35 16.35 -10.46 3.57
N ASP A 36 16.06 -10.14 2.31
CA ASP A 36 15.69 -8.79 1.92
C ASP A 36 14.31 -8.41 2.47
N LEU A 37 14.14 -7.12 2.75
CA LEU A 37 12.88 -6.52 3.16
C LEU A 37 12.30 -5.74 1.99
N LEU A 38 11.02 -5.94 1.67
CA LEU A 38 10.36 -5.20 0.58
C LEU A 38 9.23 -4.32 1.13
N TYR A 39 9.38 -3.02 0.93
CA TYR A 39 8.33 -2.03 1.05
C TYR A 39 7.82 -1.64 -0.34
N VAL A 40 6.51 -1.62 -0.54
CA VAL A 40 5.86 -1.17 -1.76
C VAL A 40 4.87 -0.05 -1.44
N ASP A 41 5.03 1.09 -2.09
CA ASP A 41 4.03 2.15 -2.17
C ASP A 41 3.27 2.03 -3.50
N GLY A 42 2.02 1.56 -3.44
CA GLY A 42 1.21 1.32 -4.63
C GLY A 42 0.66 2.59 -5.29
N PHE A 43 0.71 3.72 -4.59
CA PHE A 43 0.15 5.00 -5.01
C PHE A 43 1.04 6.14 -4.51
N ALA A 44 2.29 6.15 -4.95
CA ALA A 44 3.37 6.96 -4.39
C ALA A 44 3.12 8.48 -4.48
N GLY A 45 2.29 8.91 -5.41
CA GLY A 45 2.00 10.33 -5.60
C GLY A 45 3.22 11.10 -6.12
N PRO A 46 3.15 12.45 -6.09
CA PRO A 46 4.26 13.30 -6.55
C PRO A 46 5.46 13.33 -5.59
N GLY A 47 5.41 12.65 -4.43
CA GLY A 47 6.46 12.71 -3.41
C GLY A 47 6.45 13.96 -2.51
N GLU A 48 5.72 15.03 -2.85
CA GLU A 48 5.61 16.26 -2.04
C GLU A 48 4.24 16.96 -2.19
N TYR A 49 3.80 17.67 -1.15
CA TYR A 49 2.62 18.54 -1.16
C TYR A 49 3.02 19.98 -0.76
N THR A 50 2.28 21.00 -1.21
CA THR A 50 2.63 22.43 -0.97
C THR A 50 2.74 22.83 0.49
N ASN A 51 2.09 22.10 1.39
CA ASN A 51 2.09 22.33 2.84
C ASN A 51 2.61 21.12 3.64
N HIS A 52 3.06 20.06 2.97
CA HIS A 52 3.71 18.93 3.60
C HIS A 52 4.84 18.42 2.69
N PRO A 53 6.09 18.78 2.99
CA PRO A 53 7.22 18.57 2.07
C PRO A 53 7.61 17.09 1.90
N ILE A 54 7.03 16.17 2.68
CA ILE A 54 7.41 14.75 2.68
C ILE A 54 6.18 13.90 2.33
N GLY A 55 6.14 13.33 1.13
CA GLY A 55 5.19 12.27 0.76
C GLY A 55 5.57 10.91 1.33
N SER A 56 4.72 9.90 1.14
CA SER A 56 4.99 8.52 1.58
C SER A 56 6.30 7.93 1.06
N PRO A 57 6.81 8.25 -0.15
CA PRO A 57 8.10 7.72 -0.60
C PRO A 57 9.28 8.18 0.25
N LEU A 58 9.38 9.49 0.49
CA LEU A 58 10.46 10.05 1.29
C LEU A 58 10.32 9.69 2.77
N ALA A 59 9.09 9.56 3.27
CA ALA A 59 8.84 9.05 4.62
C ALA A 59 9.34 7.61 4.78
N ALA A 60 9.11 6.74 3.79
CA ALA A 60 9.58 5.36 3.81
C ALA A 60 11.11 5.25 3.77
N LEU A 61 11.77 6.04 2.91
CA LEU A 61 13.24 6.08 2.85
C LEU A 61 13.86 6.60 4.14
N THR A 62 13.28 7.66 4.71
CA THR A 62 13.69 8.21 6.01
C THR A 62 13.52 7.18 7.12
N ALA A 63 12.39 6.45 7.13
CA ALA A 63 12.14 5.40 8.11
C ALA A 63 13.13 4.24 7.99
N ALA A 64 13.46 3.80 6.78
CA ALA A 64 14.42 2.74 6.53
C ALA A 64 15.83 3.14 6.99
N GLN A 65 16.29 4.33 6.59
CA GLN A 65 17.60 4.86 7.00
C GLN A 65 17.69 4.98 8.52
N HIS A 66 16.67 5.56 9.15
CA HIS A 66 16.62 5.71 10.60
C HIS A 66 16.62 4.36 11.33
N ALA A 67 15.88 3.37 10.83
CA ALA A 67 15.87 2.03 11.40
C ALA A 67 17.25 1.35 11.31
N ILE A 68 17.95 1.48 10.18
CA ILE A 68 19.31 0.96 9.99
C ILE A 68 20.28 1.65 10.97
N GLU A 69 20.22 2.97 11.10
CA GLU A 69 21.07 3.74 12.02
C GLU A 69 20.86 3.33 13.48
N LEU A 70 19.59 3.20 13.91
CA LEU A 70 19.26 2.81 15.28
C LEU A 70 19.69 1.37 15.62
N THR A 71 19.73 0.49 14.63
CA THR A 71 20.07 -0.93 14.83
C THR A 71 21.57 -1.19 14.69
N GLY A 72 22.25 -0.46 13.82
CA GLY A 72 23.70 -0.54 13.61
C GLY A 72 24.16 -1.97 13.39
N ILE A 73 25.13 -2.42 14.21
CA ILE A 73 25.71 -3.78 14.14
C ILE A 73 24.70 -4.92 14.38
N ARG A 74 23.49 -4.60 14.86
CA ARG A 74 22.43 -5.60 15.09
C ARG A 74 21.59 -5.84 13.84
N TRP A 75 21.76 -5.02 12.80
CA TRP A 75 21.14 -5.28 11.51
C TRP A 75 21.75 -6.54 10.89
N ILE A 76 20.90 -7.52 10.62
CA ILE A 76 21.28 -8.83 10.07
C ILE A 76 20.39 -9.25 8.89
N ALA A 77 19.46 -8.39 8.45
CA ALA A 77 18.72 -8.59 7.22
C ALA A 77 19.58 -8.21 6.00
N GLY A 78 19.12 -8.62 4.81
CA GLY A 78 19.72 -8.24 3.54
C GLY A 78 19.38 -6.79 3.14
N ASP A 79 19.17 -6.59 1.85
CA ASP A 79 18.84 -5.29 1.29
C ASP A 79 17.42 -4.86 1.69
N VAL A 80 17.23 -3.54 1.77
CA VAL A 80 15.91 -2.93 1.92
C VAL A 80 15.47 -2.40 0.56
N HIS A 81 14.52 -3.09 -0.05
CA HIS A 81 13.90 -2.64 -1.29
C HIS A 81 12.71 -1.72 -0.98
N CYS A 82 12.72 -0.52 -1.55
CA CYS A 82 11.60 0.41 -1.54
C CYS A 82 11.12 0.63 -2.96
N ALA A 83 9.93 0.13 -3.28
CA ALA A 83 9.33 0.27 -4.61
C ALA A 83 8.18 1.28 -4.59
N PHE A 84 8.12 2.15 -5.60
CA PHE A 84 7.15 3.23 -5.70
C PHE A 84 6.45 3.17 -7.06
N ILE A 85 5.12 3.13 -7.06
CA ILE A 85 4.31 3.03 -8.28
C ILE A 85 3.49 4.31 -8.45
N GLU A 86 3.60 4.97 -9.60
CA GLU A 86 2.88 6.22 -9.93
C GLU A 86 2.59 6.28 -11.43
N PRO A 87 1.33 6.13 -11.87
CA PRO A 87 0.98 6.09 -13.29
C PRO A 87 1.07 7.45 -14.00
N ASP A 88 0.99 8.57 -13.27
CA ASP A 88 1.11 9.90 -13.86
C ASP A 88 2.57 10.23 -14.16
N LEU A 89 2.88 10.44 -15.44
CA LEU A 89 4.26 10.63 -15.89
C LEU A 89 4.94 11.90 -15.35
N GLU A 90 4.17 12.96 -15.06
CA GLU A 90 4.75 14.19 -14.51
C GLU A 90 5.10 13.99 -13.03
N ARG A 91 4.18 13.39 -12.27
CA ARG A 91 4.43 13.03 -10.86
C ARG A 91 5.55 12.02 -10.73
N TYR A 92 5.58 11.00 -11.60
CA TYR A 92 6.62 9.99 -11.65
C TYR A 92 8.01 10.61 -11.85
N LYS A 93 8.17 11.53 -12.82
CA LYS A 93 9.46 12.20 -13.04
C LYS A 93 9.94 12.97 -11.81
N ASN A 94 9.01 13.66 -11.13
CA ASN A 94 9.35 14.34 -9.88
C ASN A 94 9.75 13.35 -8.78
N LEU A 95 8.98 12.27 -8.63
CA LEU A 95 9.27 11.18 -7.69
C LEU A 95 10.66 10.59 -7.93
N GLU A 96 10.98 10.22 -9.17
CA GLU A 96 12.27 9.63 -9.57
C GLU A 96 13.44 10.56 -9.23
N GLN A 97 13.31 11.85 -9.53
CA GLN A 97 14.32 12.85 -9.18
C GLN A 97 14.54 12.92 -7.65
N LYS A 98 13.47 12.87 -6.86
CA LYS A 98 13.54 12.99 -5.39
C LYS A 98 14.18 11.76 -4.76
N ILE A 99 13.76 10.55 -5.14
CA ILE A 99 14.34 9.30 -4.60
C ILE A 99 15.79 9.10 -5.06
N GLY A 100 16.12 9.59 -6.27
CA GLY A 100 17.48 9.56 -6.81
C GLY A 100 18.42 10.53 -6.08
N SER A 101 17.91 11.68 -5.64
CA SER A 101 18.68 12.69 -4.89
C SER A 101 18.74 12.42 -3.38
N PHE A 102 17.99 11.44 -2.87
CA PHE A 102 17.96 11.09 -1.46
C PHE A 102 19.24 10.34 -1.06
N ASP A 103 19.97 10.91 -0.10
CA ASP A 103 21.20 10.31 0.45
C ASP A 103 20.84 9.14 1.37
N LYS A 104 21.09 7.92 0.88
CA LYS A 104 20.72 6.66 1.53
C LYS A 104 21.91 5.70 1.61
N PRO A 105 21.97 4.87 2.66
CA PRO A 105 22.84 3.70 2.72
C PRO A 105 22.73 2.84 1.45
N ALA A 106 23.85 2.25 1.02
CA ALA A 106 23.91 1.43 -0.20
C ALA A 106 22.96 0.22 -0.20
N MET A 107 22.62 -0.30 0.98
CA MET A 107 21.66 -1.40 1.16
C MET A 107 20.19 -1.00 0.95
N ILE A 108 19.88 0.31 0.87
CA ILE A 108 18.54 0.76 0.50
C ILE A 108 18.48 0.90 -1.02
N VAL A 109 17.74 -0.01 -1.65
CA VAL A 109 17.57 -0.08 -3.10
C VAL A 109 16.19 0.44 -3.47
N THR A 110 16.14 1.44 -4.35
CA THR A 110 14.88 2.07 -4.78
C THR A 110 14.45 1.61 -6.16
N HIS A 111 13.15 1.35 -6.32
CA HIS A 111 12.53 1.00 -7.60
C HIS A 111 11.36 1.96 -7.87
N ALA A 112 11.17 2.38 -9.12
CA ALA A 112 10.09 3.30 -9.48
C ALA A 112 9.44 2.90 -10.81
N TYR A 113 8.10 2.82 -10.83
CA TYR A 113 7.33 2.35 -11.98
C TYR A 113 6.28 3.39 -12.43
N PRO A 114 6.32 3.86 -13.70
CA PRO A 114 5.33 4.77 -14.26
C PRO A 114 4.06 4.03 -14.71
N GLU A 115 3.50 3.20 -13.83
CA GLU A 115 2.46 2.22 -14.16
C GLU A 115 1.30 2.28 -13.16
N THR A 116 0.17 1.64 -13.49
CA THR A 116 -0.89 1.43 -12.50
C THR A 116 -0.43 0.45 -11.42
N PHE A 117 -1.02 0.50 -10.23
CA PHE A 117 -0.69 -0.39 -9.12
C PHE A 117 -0.53 -1.87 -9.52
N THR A 118 -1.49 -2.40 -10.29
CA THR A 118 -1.46 -3.81 -10.73
C THR A 118 -0.32 -4.12 -11.68
N ARG A 119 -0.05 -3.25 -12.66
CA ARG A 119 1.06 -3.40 -13.61
C ARG A 119 2.41 -3.19 -12.95
N GLY A 120 2.54 -2.17 -12.12
CA GLY A 120 3.74 -1.91 -11.34
C GLY A 120 4.11 -3.08 -10.43
N LEU A 121 3.12 -3.74 -9.79
CA LEU A 121 3.36 -4.97 -9.04
C LEU A 121 3.83 -6.14 -9.91
N GLU A 122 3.27 -6.30 -11.12
CA GLU A 122 3.72 -7.33 -12.07
C GLU A 122 5.16 -7.08 -12.52
N SER A 123 5.49 -5.85 -12.88
CA SER A 123 6.84 -5.41 -13.28
C SER A 123 7.84 -5.60 -12.13
N LEU A 124 7.49 -5.15 -10.93
CA LEU A 124 8.31 -5.31 -9.72
C LEU A 124 8.57 -6.78 -9.39
N LYS A 125 7.56 -7.64 -9.46
CA LYS A 125 7.71 -9.11 -9.28
C LYS A 125 8.65 -9.72 -10.32
N LYS A 126 8.66 -9.20 -11.54
CA LYS A 126 9.53 -9.67 -12.62
C LYS A 126 10.98 -9.21 -12.41
N ASP A 127 11.17 -7.98 -11.98
CA ASP A 127 12.50 -7.38 -11.80
C ASP A 127 13.21 -7.92 -10.55
N ILE A 128 12.47 -8.06 -9.44
CA ILE A 128 12.98 -8.59 -8.16
C ILE A 128 12.05 -9.69 -7.61
N PRO A 129 12.12 -10.92 -8.14
CA PRO A 129 11.21 -11.99 -7.70
C PRO A 129 11.48 -12.50 -6.27
N GLN A 130 12.72 -12.39 -5.77
CA GLN A 130 13.12 -12.99 -4.49
C GLN A 130 12.34 -12.46 -3.27
N PRO A 131 12.16 -11.13 -3.10
CA PRO A 131 11.43 -10.58 -1.97
C PRO A 131 9.91 -10.88 -1.97
N PHE A 132 9.36 -11.41 -3.06
CA PHE A 132 7.97 -11.89 -3.11
C PHE A 132 7.82 -13.35 -2.69
N SER A 133 8.91 -14.07 -2.44
CA SER A 133 8.83 -15.43 -1.92
C SER A 133 8.25 -15.43 -0.50
N SER A 134 7.59 -16.52 -0.10
CA SER A 134 6.84 -16.62 1.17
C SER A 134 7.68 -16.47 2.45
N GLN A 135 9.01 -16.38 2.31
CA GLN A 135 9.95 -16.26 3.41
C GLN A 135 10.28 -14.80 3.73
N HIS A 136 10.22 -13.90 2.75
CA HIS A 136 10.69 -12.52 2.89
C HIS A 136 9.59 -11.61 3.44
N PRO A 137 9.92 -10.66 4.34
CA PRO A 137 9.01 -9.62 4.78
C PRO A 137 8.59 -8.69 3.63
N LEU A 138 7.28 -8.56 3.45
CA LEU A 138 6.68 -7.68 2.44
C LEU A 138 5.66 -6.77 3.13
N PHE A 139 5.83 -5.46 2.99
CA PHE A 139 4.84 -4.48 3.40
C PHE A 139 4.35 -3.71 2.17
N VAL A 140 3.03 -3.71 1.93
CA VAL A 140 2.42 -2.96 0.83
C VAL A 140 1.50 -1.88 1.39
N PHE A 141 1.82 -0.63 1.10
CA PHE A 141 0.97 0.52 1.32
C PHE A 141 0.10 0.78 0.09
N ILE A 142 -1.21 0.83 0.28
CA ILE A 142 -2.20 0.96 -0.79
C ILE A 142 -3.12 2.15 -0.47
N ASP A 143 -2.95 3.24 -1.21
CA ASP A 143 -3.70 4.48 -1.01
C ASP A 143 -4.30 5.02 -2.32
N PRO A 144 -5.35 4.39 -2.85
CA PRO A 144 -5.94 4.81 -4.10
C PRO A 144 -6.60 6.18 -3.97
N PHE A 145 -6.55 6.96 -5.04
CA PHE A 145 -7.42 8.12 -5.20
C PHE A 145 -8.82 7.62 -5.59
N GLY A 146 -9.66 7.39 -4.58
CA GLY A 146 -11.05 6.97 -4.74
C GLY A 146 -11.28 5.46 -4.65
N ALA A 147 -12.48 5.03 -5.02
CA ALA A 147 -12.99 3.69 -4.74
C ALA A 147 -12.55 2.57 -5.71
N THR A 148 -11.73 2.85 -6.71
CA THR A 148 -11.32 1.86 -7.73
C THR A 148 -9.81 1.83 -7.89
N GLY A 149 -9.30 0.88 -8.69
CA GLY A 149 -7.86 0.75 -8.97
C GLY A 149 -7.12 -0.26 -8.10
N VAL A 150 -7.80 -0.87 -7.12
CA VAL A 150 -7.26 -1.93 -6.27
C VAL A 150 -8.21 -3.14 -6.28
N PRO A 151 -8.00 -4.11 -7.18
CA PRO A 151 -8.79 -5.34 -7.18
C PRO A 151 -8.55 -6.13 -5.89
N PHE A 152 -9.61 -6.67 -5.28
CA PHE A 152 -9.49 -7.49 -4.07
C PHE A 152 -8.60 -8.72 -4.28
N SER A 153 -8.64 -9.30 -5.49
CA SER A 153 -7.81 -10.45 -5.86
C SER A 153 -6.33 -10.18 -5.68
N VAL A 154 -5.87 -8.97 -5.99
CA VAL A 154 -4.46 -8.55 -5.85
C VAL A 154 -4.08 -8.44 -4.38
N VAL A 155 -4.90 -7.77 -3.57
CA VAL A 155 -4.69 -7.66 -2.11
C VAL A 155 -4.66 -9.04 -1.46
N ALA A 156 -5.61 -9.89 -1.83
CA ALA A 156 -5.71 -11.25 -1.32
C ALA A 156 -4.57 -12.15 -1.79
N GLU A 157 -3.93 -11.86 -2.93
CA GLU A 157 -2.73 -12.56 -3.38
C GLU A 157 -1.50 -12.15 -2.57
N LEU A 158 -1.31 -10.84 -2.32
CA LEU A 158 -0.22 -10.34 -1.48
C LEU A 158 -0.26 -10.97 -0.08
N LEU A 159 -1.46 -11.03 0.51
CA LEU A 159 -1.69 -11.62 1.83
C LEU A 159 -1.66 -13.16 1.88
N LYS A 160 -1.35 -13.87 0.78
CA LYS A 160 -1.11 -15.33 0.84
C LYS A 160 0.17 -15.66 1.60
N SER A 161 1.16 -14.76 1.57
CA SER A 161 2.41 -14.94 2.31
C SER A 161 2.18 -14.63 3.79
N PRO A 162 2.59 -15.51 4.73
CA PRO A 162 2.50 -15.23 6.16
C PRO A 162 3.45 -14.10 6.61
N CYS A 163 4.38 -13.68 5.74
CA CYS A 163 5.31 -12.60 5.98
C CYS A 163 4.89 -11.29 5.29
N SER A 164 3.69 -11.26 4.67
CA SER A 164 3.16 -10.07 4.04
C SER A 164 2.20 -9.33 4.96
N GLU A 165 2.31 -8.00 4.93
CA GLU A 165 1.39 -7.06 5.54
C GLU A 165 0.90 -6.08 4.48
N VAL A 166 -0.37 -5.69 4.58
CA VAL A 166 -0.98 -4.68 3.71
C VAL A 166 -1.62 -3.62 4.60
N LEU A 167 -1.31 -2.36 4.34
CA LEU A 167 -2.01 -1.19 4.87
C LEU A 167 -2.77 -0.54 3.72
N ILE A 168 -4.10 -0.61 3.76
CA ILE A 168 -4.98 -0.08 2.71
C ILE A 168 -5.87 1.04 3.25
N ASN A 169 -5.93 2.15 2.53
CA ASN A 169 -6.96 3.19 2.69
C ASN A 169 -8.18 2.82 1.83
N LEU A 170 -9.27 2.41 2.48
CA LEU A 170 -10.48 1.96 1.79
C LEU A 170 -11.51 3.09 1.72
N ASP A 171 -11.74 3.64 0.52
CA ASP A 171 -12.77 4.67 0.26
C ASP A 171 -14.19 4.08 0.31
N ALA A 172 -14.66 3.73 1.51
CA ALA A 172 -15.98 3.16 1.73
C ALA A 172 -17.09 4.06 1.19
N ASP A 173 -16.91 5.38 1.30
CA ASP A 173 -17.83 6.38 0.80
C ASP A 173 -17.92 6.36 -0.73
N GLY A 174 -16.79 6.30 -1.42
CA GLY A 174 -16.75 6.17 -2.88
C GLY A 174 -17.37 4.86 -3.35
N ILE A 175 -17.13 3.76 -2.64
CA ILE A 175 -17.73 2.45 -2.96
C ILE A 175 -19.26 2.52 -2.76
N ALA A 176 -19.73 3.12 -1.67
CA ALA A 176 -21.15 3.33 -1.42
C ALA A 176 -21.80 4.24 -2.48
N ARG A 177 -21.09 5.30 -2.93
CA ARG A 177 -21.54 6.14 -4.04
C ARG A 177 -21.60 5.39 -5.36
N ILE A 178 -20.60 4.55 -5.67
CA ILE A 178 -20.64 3.65 -6.83
C ILE A 178 -21.88 2.78 -6.74
N PHE A 179 -22.18 2.25 -5.54
CA PHE A 179 -23.36 1.43 -5.34
C PHE A 179 -24.66 2.20 -5.63
N GLN A 180 -24.83 3.37 -5.02
CA GLN A 180 -26.03 4.20 -5.15
C GLN A 180 -26.24 4.81 -6.55
N ALA A 181 -25.17 5.01 -7.32
CA ALA A 181 -25.26 5.60 -8.65
C ALA A 181 -26.08 4.74 -9.63
N GLY A 182 -26.20 3.43 -9.39
CA GLY A 182 -27.10 2.52 -10.12
C GLY A 182 -26.83 2.31 -11.63
N GLU A 183 -27.33 1.18 -12.14
CA GLU A 183 -27.68 0.88 -13.55
C GLU A 183 -26.67 1.14 -14.69
N SER A 184 -25.36 1.00 -14.45
CA SER A 184 -24.41 0.79 -15.56
C SER A 184 -23.70 -0.54 -15.43
N ALA A 185 -23.40 -1.19 -16.57
CA ALA A 185 -22.57 -2.39 -16.60
C ALA A 185 -21.19 -2.16 -15.94
N ALA A 186 -20.72 -0.90 -15.91
CA ALA A 186 -19.49 -0.50 -15.23
C ALA A 186 -19.60 -0.58 -13.69
N HIS A 187 -20.78 -0.31 -13.11
CA HIS A 187 -21.00 -0.38 -11.66
C HIS A 187 -20.84 -1.82 -11.14
N GLU A 188 -21.50 -2.81 -11.75
CA GLU A 188 -21.38 -4.20 -11.29
C GLU A 188 -19.95 -4.71 -11.45
N LYS A 189 -19.30 -4.37 -12.57
CA LYS A 189 -17.90 -4.71 -12.80
C LYS A 189 -17.00 -4.15 -11.70
N ASN A 190 -17.13 -2.86 -11.37
CA ASN A 190 -16.32 -2.23 -10.33
C ASN A 190 -16.53 -2.88 -8.97
N LEU A 191 -17.77 -3.11 -8.55
CA LEU A 191 -18.07 -3.76 -7.26
C LEU A 191 -17.57 -5.21 -7.23
N ASN A 192 -17.70 -5.94 -8.34
CA ASN A 192 -17.15 -7.30 -8.44
C ASN A 192 -15.62 -7.31 -8.39
N GLU A 193 -14.93 -6.29 -8.89
CA GLU A 193 -13.47 -6.15 -8.75
C GLU A 193 -13.08 -5.80 -7.30
N ILE A 194 -13.81 -4.89 -6.65
CA ILE A 194 -13.58 -4.43 -5.27
C ILE A 194 -13.82 -5.55 -4.25
N PHE A 195 -14.74 -6.48 -4.52
CA PHE A 195 -15.09 -7.58 -3.61
C PHE A 195 -14.70 -8.96 -4.14
N ALA A 196 -14.07 -9.06 -5.31
CA ALA A 196 -13.80 -10.32 -6.01
C ALA A 196 -15.04 -11.25 -6.12
N GLY A 197 -16.17 -10.70 -6.56
CA GLY A 197 -17.43 -11.44 -6.76
C GLY A 197 -18.69 -10.62 -6.48
N ASP A 198 -19.84 -11.26 -6.61
CA ASP A 198 -21.19 -10.65 -6.51
C ASP A 198 -21.84 -10.79 -5.12
N GLU A 199 -21.08 -11.25 -4.11
CA GLU A 199 -21.53 -11.41 -2.72
C GLU A 199 -22.07 -10.11 -2.08
N TRP A 200 -21.74 -8.95 -2.64
CA TRP A 200 -22.29 -7.67 -2.20
C TRP A 200 -23.78 -7.50 -2.57
N LYS A 201 -24.26 -8.17 -3.63
CA LYS A 201 -25.63 -8.05 -4.14
C LYS A 201 -26.71 -8.35 -3.10
N PRO A 202 -26.66 -9.48 -2.35
CA PRO A 202 -27.64 -9.74 -1.30
C PRO A 202 -27.43 -8.92 -0.02
N LEU A 203 -26.29 -8.23 0.13
CA LEU A 203 -25.94 -7.53 1.36
C LEU A 203 -26.29 -6.04 1.31
N PHE A 204 -26.21 -5.41 0.14
CA PHE A 204 -26.45 -3.99 -0.05
C PHE A 204 -27.87 -3.77 -0.57
N ASP A 205 -28.59 -2.82 0.02
CA ASP A 205 -29.94 -2.46 -0.37
C ASP A 205 -29.98 -0.99 -0.79
N ALA A 206 -30.69 -0.67 -1.88
CA ALA A 206 -30.83 0.71 -2.36
C ALA A 206 -31.54 1.63 -1.35
N GLY A 207 -32.35 1.06 -0.46
CA GLY A 207 -33.00 1.75 0.66
C GLY A 207 -32.12 1.91 1.91
N ASP A 208 -30.90 1.34 1.93
CA ASP A 208 -29.98 1.55 3.05
C ASP A 208 -29.57 3.02 3.17
N PRO A 209 -29.56 3.60 4.38
CA PRO A 209 -28.91 4.89 4.61
C PRO A 209 -27.42 4.84 4.21
N PHE A 210 -26.90 5.95 3.67
CA PHE A 210 -25.52 6.02 3.16
C PHE A 210 -24.47 5.53 4.19
N GLU A 211 -24.60 5.94 5.45
CA GLU A 211 -23.70 5.49 6.51
C GLU A 211 -23.76 3.97 6.77
N VAL A 212 -24.94 3.36 6.62
CA VAL A 212 -25.12 1.91 6.72
C VAL A 212 -24.41 1.21 5.56
N LEU A 213 -24.50 1.75 4.34
CA LEU A 213 -23.76 1.23 3.17
C LEU A 213 -22.25 1.29 3.39
N CYS A 214 -21.69 2.41 3.86
CA CYS A 214 -20.26 2.51 4.15
C CYS A 214 -19.80 1.47 5.18
N ARG A 215 -20.60 1.23 6.23
CA ARG A 215 -20.32 0.18 7.23
C ARG A 215 -20.40 -1.23 6.61
N LYS A 216 -21.39 -1.50 5.76
CA LYS A 216 -21.54 -2.77 5.05
C LYS A 216 -20.36 -3.04 4.10
N VAL A 217 -19.89 -2.02 3.36
CA VAL A 217 -18.68 -2.08 2.53
C VAL A 217 -17.48 -2.51 3.35
N LEU A 218 -17.21 -1.80 4.45
CA LEU A 218 -16.09 -2.09 5.33
C LEU A 218 -16.19 -3.51 5.93
N GLN A 219 -17.37 -3.90 6.39
CA GLN A 219 -17.60 -5.21 7.00
C GLN A 219 -17.41 -6.34 5.99
N LEU A 220 -17.94 -6.20 4.78
CA LEU A 220 -17.75 -7.17 3.71
C LEU A 220 -16.27 -7.31 3.37
N TYR A 221 -15.57 -6.20 3.14
CA TYR A 221 -14.15 -6.20 2.82
C TYR A 221 -13.32 -6.91 3.90
N LYS A 222 -13.55 -6.55 5.19
CA LYS A 222 -12.91 -7.20 6.34
C LYS A 222 -13.22 -8.68 6.43
N THR A 223 -14.48 -9.07 6.25
CA THR A 223 -14.90 -10.47 6.31
C THR A 223 -14.16 -11.28 5.24
N LYS A 224 -14.07 -10.77 4.01
CA LYS A 224 -13.37 -11.47 2.94
C LYS A 224 -11.87 -11.61 3.19
N LEU A 225 -11.24 -10.61 3.83
CA LEU A 225 -9.83 -10.71 4.24
C LEU A 225 -9.63 -11.68 5.41
N GLY A 226 -10.49 -11.65 6.43
CA GLY A 226 -10.37 -12.48 7.63
C GLY A 226 -10.50 -13.99 7.41
N HIS A 227 -11.11 -14.41 6.29
CA HIS A 227 -11.12 -15.81 5.88
C HIS A 227 -9.77 -16.29 5.31
N ARG A 228 -8.76 -15.42 5.19
CA ARG A 228 -7.45 -15.71 4.58
C ARG A 228 -6.33 -15.47 5.61
N LYS A 229 -5.38 -16.41 5.71
CA LYS A 229 -4.28 -16.37 6.68
C LYS A 229 -3.29 -15.23 6.35
N GLY A 230 -3.23 -14.19 7.17
CA GLY A 230 -2.27 -13.07 7.11
C GLY A 230 -2.57 -12.04 8.21
N SER A 231 -1.58 -11.27 8.67
CA SER A 231 -1.79 -10.22 9.69
C SER A 231 -2.38 -8.98 9.01
N ILE A 232 -3.60 -8.60 9.35
CA ILE A 232 -4.34 -7.51 8.67
C ILE A 232 -4.48 -6.31 9.60
N ARG A 233 -4.02 -5.13 9.16
CA ARG A 233 -4.32 -3.84 9.79
C ARG A 233 -5.10 -2.97 8.80
N VAL A 234 -6.39 -2.75 9.07
CA VAL A 234 -7.23 -1.81 8.31
C VAL A 234 -7.32 -0.51 9.11
N SER A 235 -6.76 0.57 8.59
CA SER A 235 -6.95 1.91 9.13
C SER A 235 -8.15 2.56 8.42
N ILE A 236 -9.04 3.17 9.19
CA ILE A 236 -10.17 3.99 8.72
C ILE A 236 -9.74 5.45 8.84
#